data_AF-A0A929M9Z0-F1
#
_entry.id   AF-A0A929M9Z0-F1
#
_cell.length_a   1.000
_cell.length_b   1.000
_cell.length_c   1.000
_cell.angle_alpha   90.00
_cell.angle_beta   90.00
_cell.angle_gamma   90.00
#
_symmetry.space_group_name_H-M   'P 1'
#
loop_
_entity.id
_entity.type
_entity.pdbx_description
1 polymer ?
#
loop_
_entity_poly.entity_id
_entity_poly.type
_entity_poly.pdbx_seq_one_letter_code
_entity_poly.pdbx_strand_id
1 'polypeptide(L)'
;MRNLNQLFVFTNSRKIREFNAGFNDELIPKSLSIAEFYKKAVFVNGRFECDSTYALVLMNRACASVKEANSVLKIPTEFFEFLKNNDYLFSFFKELAISKKSIAKIKFNDIYADFEEHLSILEAVLKEYESLLDKEDLYDDITLPKIYSINEAYIKSFSEISLHIDGILSEFEWEILEKISKLTTLKIIFQTSVFNKKLIEKIRQISAISEFENYKKYELNLNTNELVCLENITKFEPVLVRNFATRSLQCAYAMAKASEFVREGIKPENIAVILPDESFSEILRLHDRDKIFNYAMGESFKNSKFYKSLSYITRAINEGASVKFDQSKCESYE
;
A
#
# COMPACT_ATOMS: atom_id res chain seq x y z
N MET A 1 -22.97 -8.04 27.76
CA MET A 1 -21.52 -7.81 27.93
C MET A 1 -20.88 -7.92 26.55
N ARG A 2 -20.22 -6.86 26.05
CA ARG A 2 -19.49 -6.95 24.78
C ARG A 2 -18.28 -7.88 24.96
N ASN A 3 -18.01 -8.71 23.95
CA ASN A 3 -16.92 -9.67 24.01
C ASN A 3 -15.57 -8.95 23.84
N LEU A 4 -14.87 -8.71 24.95
CA LEU A 4 -13.56 -8.05 24.97
C LEU A 4 -12.44 -8.88 24.32
N ASN A 5 -12.73 -10.14 23.97
CA ASN A 5 -11.82 -11.03 23.26
C ASN A 5 -12.02 -10.99 21.74
N GLN A 6 -12.84 -10.06 21.21
CA GLN A 6 -12.96 -9.82 19.78
C GLN A 6 -11.92 -8.80 19.28
N LEU A 7 -11.34 -9.08 18.12
CA LEU A 7 -10.46 -8.17 17.41
C LEU A 7 -11.13 -7.62 16.14
N PHE A 8 -11.13 -6.31 15.97
CA PHE A 8 -11.55 -5.65 14.74
C PHE A 8 -10.34 -5.22 13.91
N VAL A 9 -10.29 -5.63 12.66
CA VAL A 9 -9.19 -5.31 11.75
C VAL A 9 -9.71 -4.48 10.59
N PHE A 10 -9.10 -3.32 10.34
CA PHE A 10 -9.53 -2.36 9.32
C PHE A 10 -8.44 -2.07 8.30
N THR A 11 -8.83 -1.69 7.09
CA THR A 11 -7.88 -1.37 6.00
C THR A 11 -6.94 -0.20 6.32
N ASN A 12 -7.39 0.80 7.08
CA ASN A 12 -6.61 1.98 7.39
C ASN A 12 -7.01 2.64 8.72
N SER A 13 -6.15 3.52 9.22
CA SER A 13 -6.34 4.25 10.48
C SER A 13 -7.52 5.22 10.47
N ARG A 14 -8.03 5.64 9.29
CA ARG A 14 -9.24 6.48 9.21
C ARG A 14 -10.46 5.68 9.66
N LYS A 15 -10.61 4.45 9.17
CA LYS A 15 -11.70 3.56 9.58
C LYS A 15 -11.63 3.16 11.05
N ILE A 16 -10.43 2.98 11.59
CA ILE A 16 -10.24 2.74 13.03
C ILE A 16 -10.77 3.93 13.84
N ARG A 17 -10.46 5.17 13.42
CA ARG A 17 -10.96 6.38 14.09
C ARG A 17 -12.49 6.50 13.98
N GLU A 18 -13.05 6.23 12.81
CA GLU A 18 -14.51 6.22 12.60
C GLU A 18 -15.21 5.17 13.47
N PHE A 19 -14.66 3.96 13.55
CA PHE A 19 -15.15 2.90 14.43
C PHE A 19 -15.08 3.32 15.90
N ASN A 20 -13.94 3.86 16.34
CA ASN A 20 -13.73 4.28 17.72
C ASN A 20 -14.61 5.47 18.13
N ALA A 21 -14.91 6.39 17.20
CA ALA A 21 -15.78 7.54 17.45
C ALA A 21 -17.25 7.15 17.73
N GLY A 22 -17.66 5.93 17.40
CA GLY A 22 -18.98 5.39 17.74
C GLY A 22 -19.16 5.03 19.23
N PHE A 23 -18.09 5.08 20.03
CA PHE A 23 -18.11 4.72 21.45
C PHE A 23 -17.90 5.97 22.32
N ASN A 24 -18.87 6.29 23.17
CA ASN A 24 -18.79 7.38 24.15
C ASN A 24 -18.69 6.80 25.56
N ASP A 25 -17.60 7.09 26.28
CA ASP A 25 -17.34 6.68 27.68
C ASP A 25 -17.44 5.17 27.98
N GLU A 26 -17.33 4.34 26.93
CA GLU A 26 -17.31 2.88 27.02
C GLU A 26 -15.90 2.34 26.74
N LEU A 27 -15.62 1.12 27.22
CA LEU A 27 -14.39 0.43 26.86
C LEU A 27 -14.40 0.10 25.36
N ILE A 28 -13.44 0.66 24.63
CA ILE A 28 -13.32 0.50 23.18
C ILE A 28 -12.82 -0.93 22.87
N PRO A 29 -13.45 -1.66 21.93
CA PRO A 29 -12.96 -2.95 21.47
C PRO A 29 -11.53 -2.86 20.91
N LYS A 30 -10.79 -3.97 20.93
CA LYS A 30 -9.46 -4.00 20.31
C LYS A 30 -9.60 -3.83 18.80
N SER A 31 -8.94 -2.81 18.26
CA SER A 31 -8.94 -2.51 16.83
C SER A 31 -7.53 -2.22 16.32
N LEU A 32 -7.20 -2.65 15.11
CA LEU A 32 -5.90 -2.37 14.49
C LEU A 32 -5.99 -2.38 12.96
N SER A 33 -4.94 -1.88 12.30
CA SER A 33 -4.88 -1.87 10.83
C SER A 33 -4.53 -3.25 10.28
N ILE A 34 -4.92 -3.55 9.05
CA ILE A 34 -4.61 -4.81 8.39
C ILE A 34 -3.10 -5.06 8.28
N ALA A 35 -2.31 -4.00 8.07
CA ALA A 35 -0.86 -4.07 8.06
C ALA A 35 -0.29 -4.48 9.43
N GLU A 36 -0.76 -3.86 10.51
CA GLU A 36 -0.37 -4.25 11.87
C GLU A 36 -0.87 -5.65 12.24
N PHE A 37 -2.02 -6.06 11.70
CA PHE A 37 -2.57 -7.39 11.91
C PHE A 37 -1.62 -8.43 11.37
N TYR A 38 -1.27 -8.35 10.09
CA TYR A 38 -0.37 -9.30 9.45
C TYR A 38 1.00 -9.30 10.12
N LYS A 39 1.56 -8.13 10.45
CA LYS A 39 2.84 -8.03 11.17
C LYS A 39 2.85 -8.78 12.51
N LYS A 40 1.72 -8.84 13.22
CA LYS A 40 1.60 -9.59 14.48
C LYS A 40 1.17 -11.05 14.29
N ALA A 41 0.43 -11.32 13.22
CA ALA A 41 -0.13 -12.62 12.90
C ALA A 41 0.90 -13.58 12.32
N VAL A 42 1.97 -13.07 11.68
CA VAL A 42 3.04 -13.89 11.11
C VAL A 42 4.40 -13.55 11.69
N PHE A 43 5.30 -14.53 11.67
CA PHE A 43 6.70 -14.37 12.05
C PHE A 43 7.56 -15.39 11.32
N VAL A 44 8.88 -15.23 11.34
CA VAL A 44 9.83 -16.20 10.76
C VAL A 44 10.70 -16.77 11.87
N ASN A 45 10.72 -18.09 11.99
CA ASN A 45 11.48 -18.79 13.03
C ASN A 45 12.99 -18.63 12.79
N GLY A 46 13.70 -18.17 13.81
CA GLY A 46 15.17 -18.12 13.81
C GLY A 46 15.78 -17.09 12.85
N ARG A 47 15.00 -16.13 12.33
CA ARG A 47 15.47 -15.10 11.40
C ARG A 47 15.05 -13.70 11.81
N PHE A 48 15.80 -12.71 11.33
CA PHE A 48 15.53 -11.29 11.54
C PHE A 48 15.05 -10.61 10.26
N GLU A 49 14.19 -9.61 10.41
CA GLU A 49 13.78 -8.75 9.29
C GLU A 49 14.99 -7.94 8.81
N CYS A 50 15.28 -8.01 7.51
CA CYS A 50 16.39 -7.33 6.87
C CYS A 50 16.10 -5.83 6.78
N ASP A 51 17.08 -5.00 7.15
CA ASP A 51 17.01 -3.56 6.91
C ASP A 51 16.96 -3.28 5.41
N SER A 52 16.15 -2.30 5.00
CA SER A 52 15.97 -1.98 3.57
C SER A 52 17.27 -1.55 2.88
N THR A 53 18.17 -0.85 3.59
CA THR A 53 19.48 -0.47 3.07
C THR A 53 20.36 -1.69 2.86
N TYR A 54 20.28 -2.64 3.78
CA TYR A 54 21.08 -3.86 3.68
C TYR A 54 20.54 -4.82 2.62
N ALA A 55 19.22 -4.90 2.46
CA ALA A 55 18.57 -5.59 1.35
C ALA A 55 19.07 -5.09 -0.01
N LEU A 56 19.28 -3.77 -0.18
CA LEU A 56 19.87 -3.19 -1.39
C LEU A 56 21.29 -3.71 -1.65
N VAL A 57 22.11 -3.82 -0.60
CA VAL A 57 23.48 -4.36 -0.70
C VAL A 57 23.45 -5.82 -1.13
N LEU A 58 22.58 -6.64 -0.52
CA LEU A 58 22.45 -8.06 -0.86
C LEU A 58 21.92 -8.25 -2.28
N MET A 59 20.95 -7.45 -2.72
CA MET A 59 20.44 -7.52 -4.10
C MET A 59 21.50 -7.11 -5.13
N ASN A 60 22.27 -6.04 -4.86
CA ASN A 60 23.36 -5.65 -5.74
C ASN A 60 24.42 -6.76 -5.84
N ARG A 61 24.77 -7.42 -4.73
CA ARG A 61 25.67 -8.59 -4.72
C ARG A 61 25.08 -9.74 -5.55
N ALA A 62 23.79 -10.03 -5.41
CA ALA A 62 23.13 -11.06 -6.20
C ALA A 62 23.18 -10.76 -7.71
N CYS A 63 22.95 -9.51 -8.11
CA CYS A 63 23.10 -9.07 -9.49
C CYS A 63 24.55 -9.18 -9.99
N ALA A 64 25.54 -8.84 -9.15
CA ALA A 64 26.96 -8.96 -9.53
C ALA A 64 27.42 -10.41 -9.68
N SER A 65 26.85 -11.35 -8.91
CA SER A 65 27.14 -12.78 -9.00
C SER A 65 26.57 -13.42 -10.28
N VAL A 66 25.48 -12.89 -10.83
CA VAL A 66 24.85 -13.37 -12.07
C VAL A 66 25.34 -12.51 -13.25
N LYS A 67 26.36 -12.97 -13.97
CA LYS A 67 27.04 -12.19 -15.04
C LYS A 67 26.07 -11.66 -16.10
N GLU A 68 25.08 -12.46 -16.45
CA GLU A 68 24.05 -12.17 -17.46
C GLU A 68 23.14 -11.01 -17.04
N ALA A 69 23.00 -10.75 -15.73
CA ALA A 69 22.25 -9.60 -15.23
C ALA A 69 22.85 -8.28 -15.74
N ASN A 70 24.18 -8.19 -15.81
CA ASN A 70 24.84 -7.03 -16.39
C ASN A 70 24.96 -7.10 -17.90
N SER A 71 25.42 -8.23 -18.46
CA SER A 71 25.73 -8.31 -19.89
C SER A 71 24.49 -8.26 -20.78
N VAL A 72 23.37 -8.85 -20.35
CA VAL A 72 22.10 -8.91 -21.09
C VAL A 72 21.12 -7.85 -20.60
N LEU A 73 20.77 -7.87 -19.30
CA LEU A 73 19.75 -6.98 -18.74
C LEU A 73 20.26 -5.57 -18.43
N LYS A 74 21.56 -5.32 -18.57
CA LYS A 74 22.21 -4.02 -18.28
C LYS A 74 22.00 -3.53 -16.84
N ILE A 75 21.83 -4.46 -15.90
CA ILE A 75 21.74 -4.13 -14.48
C ILE A 75 23.14 -3.71 -14.00
N PRO A 76 23.31 -2.50 -13.44
CA PRO A 76 24.61 -2.04 -13.00
C PRO A 76 25.14 -2.88 -11.84
N THR A 77 26.42 -3.27 -11.94
CA THR A 77 27.14 -3.92 -10.84
C THR A 77 27.68 -2.89 -9.86
N GLU A 78 28.04 -1.69 -10.35
CA GLU A 78 28.48 -0.57 -9.51
C GLU A 78 27.35 -0.07 -8.61
N PHE A 79 27.61 -0.04 -7.31
CA PHE A 79 26.58 0.15 -6.28
C PHE A 79 25.82 1.49 -6.45
N PHE A 80 26.53 2.59 -6.72
CA PHE A 80 25.90 3.90 -6.88
C PHE A 80 25.03 4.02 -8.15
N GLU A 81 25.33 3.26 -9.19
CA GLU A 81 24.50 3.19 -10.38
C GLU A 81 23.26 2.33 -10.12
N PHE A 82 23.45 1.20 -9.42
CA PHE A 82 22.35 0.34 -8.99
C PHE A 82 21.33 1.07 -8.12
N LEU A 83 21.78 1.92 -7.18
CA LEU A 83 20.90 2.72 -6.33
C LEU A 83 19.91 3.59 -7.10
N LYS A 84 20.23 4.01 -8.33
CA LYS A 84 19.35 4.90 -9.12
C LYS A 84 18.17 4.17 -9.76
N ASN A 85 18.28 2.87 -10.00
CA ASN A 85 17.35 2.12 -10.87
C ASN A 85 17.03 0.71 -10.35
N ASN A 86 16.97 0.44 -9.04
CA ASN A 86 16.76 -0.92 -8.52
C ASN A 86 15.33 -1.23 -8.06
N ASP A 87 14.49 -0.19 -7.85
CA ASP A 87 13.16 -0.35 -7.24
C ASP A 87 12.26 -1.36 -7.98
N TYR A 88 12.46 -1.48 -9.30
CA TYR A 88 11.70 -2.41 -10.12
C TYR A 88 11.99 -3.89 -9.79
N LEU A 89 13.22 -4.24 -9.39
CA LEU A 89 13.59 -5.63 -9.06
C LEU A 89 12.86 -6.07 -7.79
N PHE A 90 12.94 -5.26 -6.74
CA PHE A 90 12.23 -5.52 -5.50
C PHE A 90 10.72 -5.56 -5.72
N SER A 91 10.17 -4.60 -6.46
CA SER A 91 8.74 -4.55 -6.78
C SER A 91 8.30 -5.80 -7.55
N PHE A 92 9.07 -6.23 -8.55
CA PHE A 92 8.78 -7.42 -9.34
C PHE A 92 8.83 -8.69 -8.50
N PHE A 93 9.91 -8.91 -7.74
CA PHE A 93 10.05 -10.11 -6.91
C PHE A 93 9.03 -10.14 -5.77
N LYS A 94 8.72 -8.99 -5.16
CA LYS A 94 7.66 -8.88 -4.16
C LYS A 94 6.30 -9.23 -4.75
N GLU A 95 5.97 -8.71 -5.94
CA GLU A 95 4.71 -9.02 -6.62
C GLU A 95 4.59 -10.52 -6.92
N LEU A 96 5.65 -11.17 -7.37
CA LEU A 96 5.68 -12.63 -7.55
C LEU A 96 5.45 -13.38 -6.24
N ALA A 97 6.10 -12.95 -5.17
CA ALA A 97 5.99 -13.58 -3.86
C ALA A 97 4.57 -13.48 -3.28
N ILE A 98 3.98 -12.28 -3.28
CA ILE A 98 2.63 -12.07 -2.73
C ILE A 98 1.54 -12.67 -3.62
N SER A 99 1.77 -12.81 -4.94
CA SER A 99 0.88 -13.49 -5.87
C SER A 99 1.07 -15.01 -5.90
N LYS A 100 2.05 -15.56 -5.17
CA LYS A 100 2.39 -16.99 -5.12
C LYS A 100 2.67 -17.59 -6.50
N LYS A 101 3.23 -16.78 -7.39
CA LYS A 101 3.64 -17.19 -8.75
C LYS A 101 5.15 -17.36 -8.80
N SER A 102 5.60 -18.42 -9.47
CA SER A 102 7.02 -18.58 -9.82
C SER A 102 7.27 -18.02 -11.22
N ILE A 103 8.50 -17.60 -11.48
CA ILE A 103 8.93 -17.15 -12.81
C ILE A 103 8.72 -18.26 -13.85
N ALA A 104 8.93 -19.52 -13.47
CA ALA A 104 8.64 -20.67 -14.33
C ALA A 104 7.18 -20.71 -14.82
N LYS A 105 6.19 -20.36 -13.98
CA LYS A 105 4.78 -20.30 -14.40
C LYS A 105 4.50 -19.17 -15.41
N ILE A 106 5.33 -18.13 -15.46
CA ILE A 106 5.19 -17.01 -16.40
C ILE A 106 5.71 -17.40 -17.78
N LYS A 107 6.84 -18.14 -17.84
CA LYS A 107 7.47 -18.60 -19.09
C LYS A 107 6.52 -19.38 -20.00
N PHE A 108 5.56 -20.11 -19.42
CA PHE A 108 4.58 -20.93 -20.18
C PHE A 108 3.37 -20.15 -20.71
N ASN A 109 3.35 -18.82 -20.60
CA ASN A 109 2.29 -18.00 -21.18
C ASN A 109 2.80 -17.37 -22.50
N ASP A 110 2.13 -17.64 -23.62
CA ASP A 110 2.55 -17.29 -24.99
C ASP A 110 2.95 -15.83 -25.16
N ILE A 111 2.38 -14.93 -24.35
CA ILE A 111 2.66 -13.48 -24.38
C ILE A 111 4.11 -13.16 -23.99
N TYR A 112 4.79 -14.05 -23.26
CA TYR A 112 6.11 -13.80 -22.68
C TYR A 112 7.25 -14.64 -23.27
N ALA A 113 7.01 -15.36 -24.37
CA ALA A 113 8.02 -16.20 -25.02
C ALA A 113 9.31 -15.40 -25.35
N ASP A 114 9.15 -14.16 -25.83
CA ASP A 114 10.27 -13.27 -26.17
C ASP A 114 11.09 -12.81 -24.95
N PHE A 115 10.60 -13.02 -23.73
CA PHE A 115 11.25 -12.63 -22.48
C PHE A 115 11.84 -13.81 -21.71
N GLU A 116 11.84 -15.02 -22.27
CA GLU A 116 12.28 -16.24 -21.57
C GLU A 116 13.72 -16.12 -21.04
N GLU A 117 14.62 -15.57 -21.84
CA GLU A 117 16.02 -15.32 -21.45
C GLU A 117 16.07 -14.36 -20.26
N HIS A 118 15.37 -13.22 -20.35
CA HIS A 118 15.33 -12.22 -19.28
C HIS A 118 14.77 -12.77 -17.98
N LEU A 119 13.68 -13.54 -18.06
CA LEU A 119 13.05 -14.18 -16.91
C LEU A 119 13.98 -15.21 -16.27
N SER A 120 14.74 -15.96 -17.06
CA SER A 120 15.72 -16.92 -16.55
C SER A 120 16.85 -16.25 -15.77
N ILE A 121 17.34 -15.11 -16.25
CA ILE A 121 18.35 -14.32 -15.55
C ILE A 121 17.79 -13.76 -14.24
N LEU A 122 16.59 -13.19 -14.26
CA LEU A 122 15.92 -12.68 -13.04
C LEU A 122 15.67 -13.80 -12.03
N GLU A 123 15.36 -15.01 -12.48
CA GLU A 123 15.20 -16.18 -11.62
C GLU A 123 16.52 -16.58 -10.95
N ALA A 124 17.64 -16.52 -11.66
CA ALA A 124 18.96 -16.75 -11.09
C ALA A 124 19.33 -15.67 -10.05
N VAL A 125 19.06 -14.41 -10.34
CA VAL A 125 19.28 -13.28 -9.40
C VAL A 125 18.46 -13.47 -8.13
N LEU A 126 17.17 -13.82 -8.26
CA LEU A 126 16.31 -14.07 -7.11
C LEU A 126 16.84 -15.22 -6.24
N LYS A 127 17.28 -16.33 -6.85
CA LYS A 127 17.87 -17.46 -6.11
C LYS A 127 19.13 -17.07 -5.34
N GLU A 128 20.01 -16.27 -5.95
CA GLU A 128 21.21 -15.80 -5.28
C GLU A 128 20.87 -14.82 -4.14
N TYR A 129 19.92 -13.91 -4.35
CA TYR A 129 19.45 -13.00 -3.31
C TYR A 129 18.87 -13.75 -2.11
N GLU A 130 18.03 -14.76 -2.34
CA GLU A 130 17.45 -15.61 -1.29
C GLU A 130 18.53 -16.39 -0.53
N SER A 131 19.55 -16.90 -1.24
CA SER A 131 20.72 -17.56 -0.65
C SER A 131 21.54 -16.63 0.24
N LEU A 132 21.70 -15.37 -0.16
CA LEU A 132 22.41 -14.37 0.65
C LEU A 132 21.65 -14.01 1.93
N LEU A 133 20.33 -13.84 1.86
CA LEU A 133 19.49 -13.64 3.05
C LEU A 133 19.56 -14.85 3.98
N ASP A 134 19.49 -16.06 3.43
CA ASP A 134 19.54 -17.32 4.18
C ASP A 134 20.83 -17.49 4.98
N LYS A 135 21.98 -17.18 4.37
CA LYS A 135 23.30 -17.27 5.02
C LYS A 135 23.47 -16.35 6.23
N GLU A 136 22.67 -15.30 6.31
CA GLU A 136 22.75 -14.30 7.39
C GLU A 136 21.55 -14.36 8.35
N ASP A 137 20.73 -15.42 8.25
CA ASP A 137 19.50 -15.59 9.03
C ASP A 137 18.54 -14.40 8.88
N LEU A 138 18.43 -13.85 7.66
CA LEU A 138 17.59 -12.71 7.33
C LEU A 138 16.36 -13.12 6.51
N TYR A 139 15.32 -12.29 6.57
CA TYR A 139 14.17 -12.33 5.69
C TYR A 139 13.68 -10.92 5.36
N ASP A 140 12.88 -10.80 4.31
CA ASP A 140 12.26 -9.55 3.86
C ASP A 140 10.87 -9.84 3.28
N ASP A 141 10.23 -8.83 2.69
CA ASP A 141 8.92 -8.98 2.05
C ASP A 141 8.89 -9.95 0.85
N ILE A 142 10.04 -10.20 0.22
CA ILE A 142 10.16 -11.13 -0.93
C ILE A 142 10.16 -12.57 -0.43
N THR A 143 10.90 -12.84 0.65
CA THR A 143 11.07 -14.18 1.21
C THR A 143 9.99 -14.57 2.20
N LEU A 144 9.40 -13.61 2.92
CA LEU A 144 8.36 -13.83 3.94
C LEU A 144 7.23 -14.76 3.46
N PRO A 145 6.63 -14.58 2.27
CA PRO A 145 5.57 -15.48 1.79
C PRO A 145 5.98 -16.95 1.67
N LYS A 146 7.28 -17.27 1.63
CA LYS A 146 7.80 -18.64 1.49
C LYS A 146 8.11 -19.31 2.84
N ILE A 147 8.49 -18.55 3.85
CA ILE A 147 9.09 -19.09 5.09
C ILE A 147 8.37 -18.67 6.38
N TYR A 148 7.24 -17.96 6.26
CA TYR A 148 6.47 -17.51 7.42
C TYR A 148 5.85 -18.66 8.23
N SER A 149 5.58 -18.37 9.51
CA SER A 149 4.77 -19.15 10.43
C SER A 149 3.66 -18.29 11.01
N ILE A 150 2.51 -18.89 11.33
CA ILE A 150 1.41 -18.17 12.01
C ILE A 150 1.73 -18.09 13.50
N ASN A 151 1.61 -16.90 14.08
CA ASN A 151 1.68 -16.69 15.52
C ASN A 151 0.39 -17.19 16.20
N GLU A 152 0.28 -18.51 16.36
CA GLU A 152 -0.93 -19.14 16.88
C GLU A 152 -1.34 -18.62 18.26
N ALA A 153 -0.37 -18.34 19.13
CA ALA A 153 -0.65 -17.83 20.48
C ALA A 153 -1.34 -16.46 20.41
N TYR A 154 -0.88 -15.57 19.53
CA TYR A 154 -1.53 -14.28 19.29
C TYR A 154 -2.93 -14.47 18.72
N ILE A 155 -3.09 -15.31 17.69
CA ILE A 155 -4.39 -15.52 17.04
C ILE A 155 -5.42 -16.16 17.99
N LYS A 156 -5.03 -17.19 18.75
CA LYS A 156 -5.90 -17.87 19.72
C LYS A 156 -6.22 -17.02 20.95
N SER A 157 -5.52 -15.90 21.16
CA SER A 157 -5.87 -14.94 22.22
C SER A 157 -7.20 -14.23 21.98
N PHE A 158 -7.72 -14.29 20.74
CA PHE A 158 -9.00 -13.74 20.35
C PHE A 158 -10.02 -14.85 20.12
N SER A 159 -11.23 -14.66 20.64
CA SER A 159 -12.35 -15.59 20.37
C SER A 159 -12.95 -15.39 18.99
N GLU A 160 -12.84 -14.17 18.45
CA GLU A 160 -13.33 -13.80 17.13
C GLU A 160 -12.44 -12.69 16.53
N ILE A 161 -12.18 -12.77 15.23
CA ILE A 161 -11.52 -11.74 14.46
C ILE A 161 -12.47 -11.29 13.35
N SER A 162 -12.78 -9.99 13.30
CA SER A 162 -13.63 -9.38 12.29
C SER A 162 -12.79 -8.47 11.40
N LEU A 163 -12.58 -8.90 10.15
CA LEU A 163 -11.75 -8.22 9.16
C LEU A 163 -12.61 -7.43 8.18
N HIS A 164 -12.48 -6.11 8.16
CA HIS A 164 -13.13 -5.23 7.19
C HIS A 164 -12.27 -5.04 5.94
N ILE A 165 -12.76 -5.50 4.78
CA ILE A 165 -12.07 -5.47 3.50
C ILE A 165 -12.72 -4.43 2.58
N ASP A 166 -11.95 -3.40 2.21
CA ASP A 166 -12.36 -2.36 1.24
C ASP A 166 -11.63 -2.46 -0.11
N GLY A 167 -10.64 -3.34 -0.20
CA GLY A 167 -9.75 -3.48 -1.36
C GLY A 167 -9.60 -4.92 -1.80
N ILE A 168 -8.55 -5.18 -2.58
CA ILE A 168 -8.19 -6.52 -3.01
C ILE A 168 -7.05 -7.01 -2.12
N LEU A 169 -7.19 -8.20 -1.55
CA LEU A 169 -6.10 -8.88 -0.86
C LEU A 169 -5.30 -9.73 -1.85
N SER A 170 -3.99 -9.78 -1.66
CA SER A 170 -3.07 -10.65 -2.38
C SER A 170 -3.31 -12.13 -2.07
N GLU A 171 -2.78 -13.02 -2.90
CA GLU A 171 -2.87 -14.48 -2.68
C GLU A 171 -2.22 -14.90 -1.36
N PHE A 172 -1.11 -14.27 -0.98
CA PHE A 172 -0.46 -14.49 0.30
C PHE A 172 -1.34 -14.07 1.49
N GLU A 173 -1.98 -12.90 1.41
CA GLU A 173 -2.89 -12.43 2.45
C GLU A 173 -4.09 -13.37 2.62
N TRP A 174 -4.66 -13.88 1.52
CA TRP A 174 -5.70 -14.91 1.58
C TRP A 174 -5.22 -16.21 2.22
N GLU A 175 -4.03 -16.69 1.86
CA GLU A 175 -3.45 -17.90 2.45
C GLU A 175 -3.31 -17.75 3.98
N ILE A 176 -2.90 -16.59 4.46
CA ILE A 176 -2.83 -16.31 5.90
C ILE A 176 -4.22 -16.37 6.53
N LEU A 177 -5.23 -15.75 5.93
CA LEU A 177 -6.60 -15.75 6.46
C LEU A 177 -7.20 -17.16 6.50
N GLU A 178 -6.95 -18.00 5.49
CA GLU A 178 -7.35 -19.41 5.46
C GLU A 178 -6.67 -20.25 6.56
N LYS A 179 -5.43 -19.93 6.93
CA LYS A 179 -4.77 -20.57 8.08
C LYS A 179 -5.35 -20.08 9.39
N ILE A 180 -5.63 -18.77 9.51
CA ILE A 180 -6.20 -18.16 10.71
C ILE A 180 -7.62 -18.66 10.98
N SER A 181 -8.45 -18.85 9.95
CA SER A 181 -9.81 -19.38 10.11
C SER A 181 -9.84 -20.78 10.73
N LYS A 182 -8.75 -21.54 10.68
CA LYS A 182 -8.64 -22.85 11.35
C LYS A 182 -8.32 -22.75 12.84
N LEU A 183 -7.90 -21.58 13.32
CA LEU A 183 -7.43 -21.36 14.69
C LEU A 183 -8.44 -20.62 15.57
N THR A 184 -9.22 -19.72 14.98
CA THR A 184 -10.26 -18.93 15.67
C THR A 184 -11.39 -18.61 14.71
N THR A 185 -12.51 -18.08 15.22
CA THR A 185 -13.61 -17.60 14.38
C THR A 185 -13.16 -16.38 13.60
N LEU A 186 -13.14 -16.49 12.27
CA LEU A 186 -12.76 -15.41 11.36
C LEU A 186 -13.97 -14.99 10.53
N LYS A 187 -14.35 -13.72 10.67
CA LYS A 187 -15.38 -13.08 9.86
C LYS A 187 -14.76 -12.04 8.94
N ILE A 188 -15.16 -12.05 7.68
CA ILE A 188 -14.80 -11.01 6.72
C ILE A 188 -16.02 -10.16 6.40
N ILE A 189 -15.84 -8.84 6.47
CA ILE A 189 -16.88 -7.85 6.21
C ILE A 189 -16.48 -7.07 4.98
N PHE A 190 -17.29 -7.12 3.93
CA PHE A 190 -16.98 -6.55 2.63
C PHE A 190 -18.23 -5.99 1.97
N GLN A 191 -18.03 -5.05 1.06
CA GLN A 191 -19.09 -4.49 0.22
C GLN A 191 -19.01 -5.09 -1.18
N THR A 192 -20.14 -5.18 -1.88
CA THR A 192 -20.20 -5.63 -3.28
C THR A 192 -20.48 -4.44 -4.19
N SER A 193 -19.84 -4.41 -5.35
CA SER A 193 -20.12 -3.43 -6.40
C SER A 193 -19.67 -3.95 -7.76
N VAL A 194 -19.97 -3.20 -8.82
CA VAL A 194 -19.47 -3.50 -10.16
C VAL A 194 -17.94 -3.40 -10.28
N PHE A 195 -17.26 -2.75 -9.33
CA PHE A 195 -15.83 -2.45 -9.38
C PHE A 195 -14.95 -3.46 -8.65
N ASN A 196 -15.50 -4.26 -7.73
CA ASN A 196 -14.71 -5.17 -6.89
C ASN A 196 -14.92 -6.66 -7.21
N LYS A 197 -15.23 -6.97 -8.48
CA LYS A 197 -15.48 -8.34 -8.95
C LYS A 197 -14.41 -9.34 -8.55
N LYS A 198 -13.12 -8.97 -8.63
CA LYS A 198 -11.99 -9.84 -8.24
C LYS A 198 -12.06 -10.30 -6.78
N LEU A 199 -12.42 -9.39 -5.87
CA LEU A 199 -12.62 -9.73 -4.45
C LEU A 199 -13.76 -10.74 -4.32
N ILE A 200 -14.89 -10.48 -4.98
CA ILE A 200 -16.08 -11.35 -4.91
C ILE A 200 -15.80 -12.73 -5.51
N GLU A 201 -15.10 -12.81 -6.64
CA GLU A 201 -14.67 -14.08 -7.24
C GLU A 201 -13.77 -14.87 -6.28
N LYS A 202 -12.85 -14.20 -5.59
CA LYS A 202 -12.00 -14.86 -4.61
C LYS A 202 -12.79 -15.38 -3.41
N ILE A 203 -13.74 -14.59 -2.90
CA ILE A 203 -14.65 -15.00 -1.82
C ILE A 203 -15.49 -16.22 -2.27
N ARG A 204 -15.98 -16.26 -3.50
CA ARG A 204 -16.69 -17.43 -4.06
C ARG A 204 -15.81 -18.69 -4.14
N GLN A 205 -14.50 -18.54 -4.37
CA GLN A 205 -13.58 -19.69 -4.44
C GLN A 205 -13.32 -20.31 -3.06
N ILE A 206 -13.25 -19.47 -2.02
CA ILE A 206 -12.91 -19.90 -0.66
C ILE A 206 -14.14 -20.19 0.20
N SER A 207 -15.34 -19.86 -0.28
CA SER A 207 -16.61 -20.08 0.43
C SER A 207 -17.59 -20.91 -0.39
N ALA A 208 -18.58 -21.50 0.27
CA ALA A 208 -19.63 -22.27 -0.41
C ALA A 208 -20.73 -21.39 -1.06
N ILE A 209 -20.50 -20.09 -1.20
CA ILE A 209 -21.51 -19.12 -1.64
C ILE A 209 -21.32 -18.81 -3.12
N SER A 210 -22.37 -19.06 -3.91
CA SER A 210 -22.37 -18.82 -5.35
C SER A 210 -22.78 -17.39 -5.72
N GLU A 211 -23.77 -16.83 -5.01
CA GLU A 211 -24.44 -15.59 -5.42
C GLU A 211 -24.26 -14.45 -4.43
N PHE A 212 -23.90 -13.29 -4.98
CA PHE A 212 -23.79 -12.03 -4.25
C PHE A 212 -24.54 -10.96 -5.04
N GLU A 213 -25.45 -10.26 -4.38
CA GLU A 213 -26.08 -9.10 -4.98
C GLU A 213 -25.12 -7.91 -4.93
N ASN A 214 -25.14 -7.08 -5.96
CA ASN A 214 -24.33 -5.86 -5.99
C ASN A 214 -24.90 -4.79 -5.05
N TYR A 215 -24.01 -3.92 -4.56
CA TYR A 215 -24.35 -2.79 -3.70
C TYR A 215 -24.97 -3.21 -2.37
N LYS A 216 -24.40 -4.25 -1.76
CA LYS A 216 -24.72 -4.69 -0.41
C LYS A 216 -23.44 -4.85 0.40
N LYS A 217 -23.53 -4.71 1.71
CA LYS A 217 -22.46 -5.10 2.63
C LYS A 217 -22.82 -6.41 3.28
N TYR A 218 -21.86 -7.31 3.29
CA TYR A 218 -22.01 -8.62 3.86
C TYR A 218 -21.00 -8.85 4.98
N GLU A 219 -21.39 -9.69 5.94
CA GLU A 219 -20.51 -10.38 6.86
C GLU A 219 -20.51 -11.86 6.49
N LEU A 220 -19.33 -12.41 6.24
CA LEU A 220 -19.15 -13.84 5.97
C LEU A 220 -18.30 -14.44 7.09
N ASN A 221 -18.83 -15.46 7.76
CA ASN A 221 -18.08 -16.30 8.67
C ASN A 221 -17.35 -17.39 7.88
N LEU A 222 -16.01 -17.33 7.84
CA LEU A 222 -15.19 -18.27 7.07
C LEU A 222 -15.14 -19.68 7.69
N ASN A 223 -15.53 -19.83 8.95
CA ASN A 223 -15.60 -21.13 9.61
C ASN A 223 -16.88 -21.88 9.25
N THR A 224 -18.02 -21.18 9.19
CA THR A 224 -19.34 -21.78 8.98
C THR A 224 -19.89 -21.60 7.57
N ASN A 225 -19.28 -20.74 6.75
CA ASN A 225 -19.81 -20.25 5.48
C ASN A 225 -21.17 -19.53 5.60
N GLU A 226 -21.50 -19.05 6.80
CA GLU A 226 -22.70 -18.25 7.02
C GLU A 226 -22.50 -16.83 6.48
N LEU A 227 -23.42 -16.39 5.62
CA LEU A 227 -23.44 -15.06 5.03
C LEU A 227 -24.62 -14.26 5.57
N VAL A 228 -24.33 -13.09 6.13
CA VAL A 228 -25.34 -12.15 6.62
C VAL A 228 -25.24 -10.86 5.83
N CYS A 229 -26.37 -10.39 5.29
CA CYS A 229 -26.47 -9.06 4.70
C CYS A 229 -26.64 -8.02 5.81
N LEU A 230 -25.69 -7.09 5.93
CA LEU A 230 -25.68 -6.06 6.98
C LEU A 230 -26.42 -4.79 6.56
N GLU A 231 -26.20 -4.32 5.33
CA GLU A 231 -26.78 -3.07 4.82
C GLU A 231 -26.91 -3.14 3.30
N ASN A 232 -27.95 -2.46 2.78
CA ASN A 232 -28.03 -2.12 1.37
C ASN A 232 -27.28 -0.80 1.14
N ILE A 233 -26.47 -0.75 0.09
CA ILE A 233 -25.72 0.44 -0.28
C ILE A 233 -26.54 1.23 -1.29
N THR A 234 -26.97 2.42 -0.88
CA THR A 234 -27.69 3.33 -1.78
C THR A 234 -26.74 3.88 -2.83
N LYS A 235 -27.14 3.77 -4.11
CA LYS A 235 -26.47 4.50 -5.18
C LYS A 235 -26.82 5.97 -5.08
N PHE A 236 -25.82 6.84 -5.08
CA PHE A 236 -26.04 8.27 -5.20
C PHE A 236 -26.16 8.65 -6.68
N GLU A 237 -27.34 9.09 -7.08
CA GLU A 237 -27.61 9.74 -8.36
C GLU A 237 -28.22 11.12 -8.09
N PRO A 238 -27.89 12.17 -8.88
CA PRO A 238 -27.16 12.12 -10.15
C PRO A 238 -25.64 12.32 -10.04
N VAL A 239 -24.88 11.66 -10.93
CA VAL A 239 -23.47 11.96 -11.18
C VAL A 239 -23.37 13.07 -12.23
N LEU A 240 -22.85 14.24 -11.84
CA LEU A 240 -22.69 15.38 -12.75
C LEU A 240 -21.29 15.35 -13.40
N VAL A 241 -21.27 15.25 -14.73
CA VAL A 241 -20.03 15.33 -15.52
C VAL A 241 -19.85 16.74 -16.08
N ARG A 242 -18.63 17.27 -15.99
CA ARG A 242 -18.24 18.59 -16.53
C ARG A 242 -16.87 18.51 -17.18
N ASN A 243 -16.71 19.26 -18.27
CA ASN A 243 -15.47 19.36 -19.01
C ASN A 243 -14.91 20.78 -18.86
N PHE A 244 -13.58 20.88 -18.75
CA PHE A 244 -12.89 22.15 -18.56
C PHE A 244 -11.66 22.20 -19.45
N ALA A 245 -11.37 23.38 -20.00
CA ALA A 245 -10.21 23.58 -20.87
C ALA A 245 -8.88 23.56 -20.09
N THR A 246 -8.89 23.82 -18.78
CA THR A 246 -7.67 23.91 -17.96
C THR A 246 -7.87 23.34 -16.55
N ARG A 247 -6.77 22.90 -15.92
CA ARG A 247 -6.75 22.47 -14.50
C ARG A 247 -7.17 23.59 -13.54
N SER A 248 -6.79 24.85 -13.82
CA SER A 248 -7.21 25.99 -12.99
C SER A 248 -8.74 26.17 -12.95
N LEU A 249 -9.43 25.94 -14.08
CA LEU A 249 -10.89 25.98 -14.12
C LEU A 249 -11.51 24.81 -13.34
N GLN A 250 -10.88 23.64 -13.37
CA GLN A 250 -11.29 22.49 -12.54
C GLN A 250 -11.15 22.82 -11.04
N CYS A 251 -10.06 23.48 -10.61
CA CYS A 251 -9.88 23.95 -9.23
C CYS A 251 -11.01 24.91 -8.82
N ALA A 252 -11.26 25.95 -9.63
CA ALA A 252 -12.31 26.92 -9.36
C ALA A 252 -13.68 26.24 -9.23
N TYR A 253 -13.98 25.26 -10.09
CA TYR A 253 -15.21 24.48 -10.01
C TYR A 253 -15.30 23.64 -8.75
N ALA A 254 -14.23 22.93 -8.37
CA ALA A 254 -14.21 22.13 -7.14
C ALA A 254 -14.45 23.00 -5.89
N MET A 255 -13.80 24.16 -5.82
CA MET A 255 -14.00 25.13 -4.73
C MET A 255 -15.43 25.69 -4.71
N ALA A 256 -15.97 26.06 -5.88
CA ALA A 256 -17.32 26.57 -6.00
C ALA A 256 -18.37 25.53 -5.56
N LYS A 257 -18.23 24.27 -6.00
CA LYS A 257 -19.12 23.17 -5.61
C LYS A 257 -19.02 22.82 -4.14
N ALA A 258 -17.81 22.77 -3.57
CA ALA A 258 -17.64 22.55 -2.13
C ALA A 258 -18.35 23.65 -1.32
N SER A 259 -18.18 24.91 -1.73
CA SER A 259 -18.85 26.05 -1.09
C SER A 259 -20.37 26.00 -1.24
N GLU A 260 -20.86 25.58 -2.40
CA GLU A 260 -22.30 25.38 -2.66
C GLU A 260 -22.88 24.30 -1.76
N PHE A 261 -22.24 23.13 -1.65
CA PHE A 261 -22.65 22.05 -0.76
C PHE A 261 -22.71 22.48 0.70
N VAL A 262 -21.75 23.29 1.17
CA VAL A 262 -21.80 23.85 2.52
C VAL A 262 -22.99 24.80 2.68
N ARG A 263 -23.28 25.67 1.71
CA ARG A 263 -24.46 26.55 1.73
C ARG A 263 -25.77 25.76 1.72
N GLU A 264 -25.80 24.59 1.10
CA GLU A 264 -26.93 23.65 1.10
C GLU A 264 -27.06 22.87 2.43
N GLY A 265 -26.16 23.10 3.39
CA GLY A 265 -26.20 22.48 4.72
C GLY A 265 -25.42 21.17 4.83
N ILE A 266 -24.68 20.75 3.79
CA ILE A 266 -23.79 19.60 3.87
C ILE A 266 -22.60 19.99 4.74
N LYS A 267 -22.36 19.21 5.81
CA LYS A 267 -21.23 19.45 6.70
C LYS A 267 -19.91 19.33 5.95
N PRO A 268 -18.92 20.22 6.16
CA PRO A 268 -17.64 20.18 5.47
C PRO A 268 -16.93 18.82 5.54
N GLU A 269 -17.01 18.10 6.67
CA GLU A 269 -16.40 16.77 6.83
C GLU A 269 -16.97 15.68 5.90
N ASN A 270 -18.15 15.92 5.32
CA ASN A 270 -18.82 15.01 4.38
C ASN A 270 -18.53 15.34 2.91
N ILE A 271 -17.70 16.36 2.64
CA ILE A 271 -17.31 16.77 1.28
C ILE A 271 -15.88 16.32 1.01
N ALA A 272 -15.68 15.55 -0.05
CA ALA A 272 -14.36 15.09 -0.46
C ALA A 272 -14.08 15.47 -1.92
N VAL A 273 -12.87 15.96 -2.18
CA VAL A 273 -12.34 16.18 -3.54
C VAL A 273 -11.28 15.12 -3.79
N ILE A 274 -11.53 14.24 -4.76
CA ILE A 274 -10.59 13.20 -5.18
C ILE A 274 -9.91 13.67 -6.46
N LEU A 275 -8.58 13.68 -6.44
CA LEU A 275 -7.75 14.12 -7.56
C LEU A 275 -7.18 12.90 -8.31
N PRO A 276 -6.99 13.00 -9.64
CA PRO A 276 -6.38 11.94 -10.46
C PRO A 276 -4.92 11.67 -10.11
N ASP A 277 -4.18 12.68 -9.65
CA ASP A 277 -2.77 12.57 -9.31
C ASP A 277 -2.35 13.65 -8.28
N GLU A 278 -1.21 13.45 -7.63
CA GLU A 278 -0.71 14.34 -6.57
C GLU A 278 -0.31 15.73 -7.10
N SER A 279 0.19 15.84 -8.33
CA SER A 279 0.60 17.12 -8.93
C SER A 279 -0.56 18.10 -9.02
N PHE A 280 -1.79 17.60 -9.19
CA PHE A 280 -2.96 18.45 -9.23
C PHE A 280 -3.28 19.09 -7.88
N SER A 281 -2.90 18.45 -6.77
CA SER A 281 -3.08 19.02 -5.43
C SER A 281 -2.26 20.30 -5.23
N GLU A 282 -1.09 20.42 -5.88
CA GLU A 282 -0.26 21.62 -5.85
C GLU A 282 -0.96 22.81 -6.51
N ILE A 283 -1.60 22.57 -7.66
CA ILE A 283 -2.37 23.60 -8.38
C ILE A 283 -3.59 24.01 -7.56
N LEU A 284 -4.34 23.05 -7.00
CA LEU A 284 -5.51 23.35 -6.17
C LEU A 284 -5.14 24.23 -4.97
N ARG A 285 -4.02 23.94 -4.32
CA ARG A 285 -3.52 24.69 -3.17
C ARG A 285 -3.14 26.12 -3.49
N LEU A 286 -2.61 26.39 -4.70
CA LEU A 286 -2.31 27.75 -5.14
C LEU A 286 -3.58 28.61 -5.29
N HIS A 287 -4.70 27.98 -5.64
CA HIS A 287 -6.00 28.65 -5.79
C HIS A 287 -6.79 28.72 -4.47
N ASP A 288 -6.55 27.79 -3.55
CA ASP A 288 -7.19 27.69 -2.24
C ASP A 288 -6.65 28.71 -1.21
N ARG A 289 -6.82 29.99 -1.51
CA ARG A 289 -6.34 31.10 -0.66
C ARG A 289 -7.02 31.14 0.70
N ASP A 290 -8.30 30.78 0.74
CA ASP A 290 -9.13 30.81 1.94
C ASP A 290 -9.00 29.53 2.78
N LYS A 291 -8.16 28.58 2.34
CA LYS A 291 -7.86 27.31 3.03
C LYS A 291 -9.12 26.51 3.35
N ILE A 292 -10.01 26.37 2.36
CA ILE A 292 -11.27 25.63 2.52
C ILE A 292 -11.05 24.11 2.50
N PHE A 293 -9.90 23.63 2.01
CA PHE A 293 -9.59 22.20 1.94
C PHE A 293 -8.49 21.76 2.90
N ASN A 294 -8.64 20.52 3.38
CA ASN A 294 -7.59 19.76 4.04
C ASN A 294 -6.92 18.81 3.04
N TYR A 295 -5.59 18.86 2.94
CA TYR A 295 -4.81 18.06 1.98
C TYR A 295 -4.18 16.85 2.67
N ALA A 296 -4.43 15.64 2.15
CA ALA A 296 -4.07 14.39 2.81
C ALA A 296 -2.55 14.11 2.92
N MET A 297 -1.73 14.58 1.98
CA MET A 297 -0.28 14.26 1.89
C MET A 297 0.65 15.36 2.40
N GLY A 298 0.12 16.38 3.09
CA GLY A 298 0.93 17.48 3.63
C GLY A 298 1.61 18.33 2.56
N GLU A 299 2.78 18.89 2.89
CA GLU A 299 3.66 19.59 1.93
C GLU A 299 4.89 18.72 1.64
N SER A 300 5.27 18.63 0.37
CA SER A 300 6.48 17.90 -0.02
C SER A 300 7.71 18.46 0.68
N PHE A 301 8.50 17.60 1.33
CA PHE A 301 9.78 17.98 1.93
C PHE A 301 10.74 18.65 0.93
N LYS A 302 10.62 18.29 -0.36
CA LYS A 302 11.39 18.89 -1.46
C LYS A 302 11.11 20.39 -1.60
N ASN A 303 9.95 20.86 -1.15
CA ASN A 303 9.57 22.27 -1.18
C ASN A 303 10.13 23.08 0.00
N SER A 304 10.67 22.41 1.02
CA SER A 304 11.27 23.07 2.20
C SER A 304 12.49 23.91 1.83
N LYS A 305 12.72 25.00 2.58
CA LYS A 305 13.93 25.83 2.42
C LYS A 305 15.20 25.03 2.63
N PHE A 306 15.19 24.09 3.58
CA PHE A 306 16.32 23.20 3.86
C PHE A 306 16.70 22.36 2.64
N TYR A 307 15.75 21.59 2.08
CA TYR A 307 16.02 20.75 0.92
C TYR A 307 16.44 21.58 -0.29
N LYS A 308 15.76 22.71 -0.56
CA LYS A 308 16.14 23.61 -1.66
C LYS A 308 17.57 24.14 -1.50
N SER A 309 17.93 24.59 -0.30
CA SER A 309 19.28 25.09 -0.02
C SER A 309 20.34 24.02 -0.25
N LEU A 310 20.11 22.81 0.29
CA LEU A 310 21.01 21.67 0.09
C LEU A 310 21.13 21.30 -1.39
N SER A 311 20.01 21.22 -2.10
CA SER A 311 19.97 20.93 -3.53
C SER A 311 20.75 21.97 -4.35
N TYR A 312 20.65 23.27 -4.02
CA TYR A 312 21.43 24.31 -4.69
C TYR A 312 22.92 24.20 -4.41
N ILE A 313 23.32 23.92 -3.16
CA ILE A 313 24.73 23.71 -2.78
C ILE A 313 25.30 22.52 -3.56
N THR A 314 24.63 21.38 -3.54
CA THR A 314 25.08 20.18 -4.26
C THR A 314 25.19 20.44 -5.76
N ARG A 315 24.22 21.15 -6.35
CA ARG A 315 24.27 21.52 -7.77
C ARG A 315 25.47 22.44 -8.07
N ALA A 316 25.69 23.46 -7.24
CA ALA A 316 26.81 24.38 -7.41
C ALA A 316 28.17 23.66 -7.33
N ILE A 317 28.33 22.70 -6.41
CA ILE A 317 29.53 21.87 -6.31
C ILE A 317 29.72 21.03 -7.58
N ASN A 318 28.67 20.34 -8.05
CA ASN A 318 28.73 19.47 -9.22
C ASN A 318 28.97 20.23 -10.52
N GLU A 319 28.46 21.46 -10.64
CA GLU A 319 28.65 22.34 -11.80
C GLU A 319 30.00 23.09 -11.75
N GLY A 320 30.80 22.90 -10.68
CA GLY A 320 32.05 23.65 -10.47
C GLY A 320 31.82 25.16 -10.31
N ALA A 321 30.61 25.56 -9.92
CA ALA A 321 30.25 26.95 -9.76
C ALA A 321 31.01 27.55 -8.57
N SER A 322 31.92 28.48 -8.85
CA SER A 322 32.56 29.27 -7.80
C SER A 322 31.53 30.27 -7.25
N VAL A 323 31.08 30.06 -6.01
CA VAL A 323 30.19 31.01 -5.34
C VAL A 323 31.03 32.21 -4.91
N LYS A 324 30.88 33.34 -5.61
CA LYS A 324 31.41 34.63 -5.13
C LYS A 324 30.48 35.15 -4.04
N PHE A 325 30.82 34.90 -2.79
CA PHE A 325 30.16 35.53 -1.66
C PHE A 325 30.59 37.01 -1.62
N ASP A 326 29.68 37.90 -2.00
CA ASP A 326 29.85 39.33 -1.80
C ASP A 326 29.53 39.67 -0.34
N GLN A 327 30.55 39.60 0.52
CA GLN A 327 30.43 39.93 1.94
C GLN A 327 29.93 41.36 2.20
N SER A 328 30.04 42.28 1.22
CA SER A 328 29.52 43.65 1.36
C SER A 328 27.99 43.73 1.38
N LYS A 329 27.30 42.64 1.00
CA LYS A 329 25.83 42.53 0.98
C LYS A 329 25.27 41.60 2.07
N CYS A 330 26.12 41.03 2.91
CA CYS A 330 25.65 40.28 4.08
C CYS A 330 25.26 41.29 5.16
N GLU A 331 23.95 41.52 5.33
CA GLU A 331 23.45 42.24 6.51
C GLU A 331 23.87 41.45 7.76
N SER A 332 24.68 42.09 8.61
CA SER A 332 24.98 41.55 9.92
C SER A 332 23.71 41.57 10.75
N TYR A 333 23.22 40.40 11.13
CA TYR A 333 22.28 40.30 12.24
C TYR A 333 23.09 40.40 13.53
N GLU A 334 23.25 41.64 14.02
CA GLU A 334 23.49 41.88 15.46
C GLU A 334 22.17 41.83 16.22
#